data_AF-A0AA43HXH0-F1
#
_entry.id   AF-A0AA43HXH0-F1
#
_cell.length_a   1.000
_cell.length_b   1.000
_cell.length_c   1.000
_cell.angle_alpha   90.00
_cell.angle_beta   90.00
_cell.angle_gamma   90.00
#
_symmetry.space_group_name_H-M   'P 1'
#
loop_
_entity.id
_entity.type
_entity.pdbx_description
1 polymer ?
#
loop_
_entity_poly.entity_id
_entity_poly.type
_entity_poly.pdbx_seq_one_letter_code
_entity_poly.pdbx_strand_id
1 'polypeptide(L)'
;MSQESMEDWMQDAKDLAKVERELKIEHWVYITFEVRDENRSREVLHIIDLPRAMLDRWRWVIEWRRAKLVCKYPRKKIMVYHCAYDKRTGLQTGFDFLLSKVASAKAQITKVERRIAEYTDYMTHNDLFFNPETDERLLKANAKLEQKKKNYNEAYAILQAEVEKHKNNKDMYKLFVGFKKLGEFKTISEAKQFADNCGETGVFNLIGDKYRDSWYVFPDFKEKNKPKDAD
;
A
#
# COMPACT_ATOMS: atom_id res chain seq x y z
N MET A 1 30.43 5.95 21.30
CA MET A 1 29.45 6.47 20.32
C MET A 1 30.24 7.32 19.35
N SER A 2 30.64 6.78 18.20
CA SER A 2 31.32 7.57 17.17
C SER A 2 30.34 8.60 16.62
N GLN A 3 30.74 9.86 16.56
CA GLN A 3 29.94 10.94 16.00
C GLN A 3 29.73 10.63 14.51
N GLU A 4 28.51 10.28 14.11
CA GLU A 4 28.20 10.02 12.71
C GLU A 4 28.42 11.32 11.91
N SER A 5 29.29 11.25 10.89
CA SER A 5 29.62 12.40 10.04
C SER A 5 28.38 12.86 9.27
N MET A 6 28.26 14.18 9.07
CA MET A 6 27.22 14.80 8.22
C MET A 6 27.21 14.20 6.79
N GLU A 7 28.32 13.64 6.35
CA GLU A 7 28.42 13.01 5.03
C GLU A 7 27.78 11.62 4.98
N ASP A 8 27.76 10.87 6.10
CA ASP A 8 27.19 9.51 6.16
C ASP A 8 25.66 9.55 6.04
N TRP A 9 24.97 10.51 6.70
CA TRP A 9 23.51 10.63 6.55
C TRP A 9 23.09 11.10 5.16
N MET A 10 23.85 12.01 4.54
CA MET A 10 23.54 12.48 3.19
C MET A 10 23.69 11.35 2.19
N GLN A 11 24.71 10.51 2.39
CA GLN A 11 24.94 9.36 1.55
C GLN A 11 23.87 8.28 1.75
N ASP A 12 23.44 8.04 2.98
CA ASP A 12 22.31 7.15 3.28
C ASP A 12 21.01 7.60 2.61
N ALA A 13 20.73 8.91 2.63
CA ALA A 13 19.57 9.46 1.95
C ALA A 13 19.65 9.27 0.42
N LYS A 14 20.85 9.39 -0.17
CA LYS A 14 21.07 9.10 -1.60
C LYS A 14 20.85 7.63 -1.93
N ASP A 15 21.34 6.72 -1.08
CA ASP A 15 21.16 5.28 -1.27
C ASP A 15 19.68 4.89 -1.20
N LEU A 16 18.96 5.42 -0.22
CA LEU A 16 17.51 5.21 -0.08
C LEU A 16 16.75 5.76 -1.31
N ALA A 17 17.06 6.99 -1.74
CA ALA A 17 16.44 7.56 -2.93
C ALA A 17 16.76 6.77 -4.21
N LYS A 18 17.98 6.23 -4.33
CA LYS A 18 18.36 5.34 -5.44
C LYS A 18 17.52 4.05 -5.42
N VAL A 19 17.37 3.44 -4.26
CA VAL A 19 16.56 2.24 -4.07
C VAL A 19 15.10 2.48 -4.41
N GLU A 20 14.51 3.60 -3.97
CA GLU A 20 13.12 3.94 -4.29
C GLU A 20 12.90 4.08 -5.80
N ARG A 21 13.86 4.66 -6.53
CA ARG A 21 13.83 4.74 -7.99
C ARG A 21 13.92 3.36 -8.64
N GLU A 22 14.80 2.49 -8.14
CA GLU A 22 14.94 1.11 -8.65
C GLU A 22 13.68 0.29 -8.42
N LEU A 23 13.05 0.43 -7.25
CA LEU A 23 11.79 -0.22 -6.90
C LEU A 23 10.57 0.44 -7.57
N LYS A 24 10.77 1.56 -8.27
CA LYS A 24 9.73 2.38 -8.91
C LYS A 24 8.57 2.69 -7.97
N ILE A 25 8.90 3.09 -6.74
CA ILE A 25 7.91 3.46 -5.73
C ILE A 25 7.32 4.81 -6.10
N GLU A 26 6.01 4.84 -6.39
CA GLU A 26 5.30 6.09 -6.57
C GLU A 26 4.83 6.63 -5.21
N HIS A 27 4.91 7.94 -5.03
CA HIS A 27 4.46 8.61 -3.82
C HIS A 27 3.17 9.37 -4.09
N TRP A 28 2.03 8.78 -3.74
CA TRP A 28 0.71 9.39 -3.79
C TRP A 28 0.17 9.66 -2.39
N VAL A 29 -0.76 10.59 -2.28
CA VAL A 29 -1.45 10.91 -1.04
C VAL A 29 -2.93 11.05 -1.33
N TYR A 30 -3.75 10.22 -0.68
CA TYR A 30 -5.18 10.49 -0.63
C TYR A 30 -5.50 11.29 0.63
N ILE A 31 -6.25 12.36 0.45
CA ILE A 31 -6.67 13.28 1.49
C ILE A 31 -8.15 13.11 1.68
N THR A 32 -8.55 12.82 2.91
CA THR A 32 -9.95 12.61 3.28
C THR A 32 -10.39 13.68 4.27
N PHE A 33 -11.53 14.29 3.97
CA PHE A 33 -12.21 15.22 4.85
C PHE A 33 -13.30 14.47 5.56
N GLU A 34 -13.24 14.42 6.87
CA GLU A 34 -14.10 13.58 7.67
C GLU A 34 -14.78 14.35 8.77
N VAL A 35 -15.98 13.89 9.07
CA VAL A 35 -16.72 14.28 10.24
C VAL A 35 -16.94 13.05 11.11
N ARG A 36 -16.75 13.23 12.41
CA ARG A 36 -17.15 12.25 13.41
C ARG A 36 -18.41 12.76 14.09
N ASP A 37 -19.47 11.97 14.04
CA ASP A 37 -20.66 12.23 14.84
C ASP A 37 -20.47 11.72 16.28
N GLU A 38 -21.39 12.10 17.17
CA GLU A 38 -21.42 11.70 18.58
C GLU A 38 -21.46 10.18 18.75
N ASN A 39 -22.07 9.46 17.80
CA ASN A 39 -22.15 8.00 17.76
C ASN A 39 -20.85 7.32 17.27
N ARG A 40 -19.75 8.06 17.10
CA ARG A 40 -18.47 7.59 16.54
C ARG A 40 -18.54 7.09 15.09
N SER A 41 -19.64 7.30 14.39
CA SER A 41 -19.74 7.09 12.94
C SER A 41 -18.83 8.07 12.19
N ARG A 42 -18.08 7.56 11.21
CA ARG A 42 -17.18 8.33 10.35
C ARG A 42 -17.88 8.62 9.03
N GLU A 43 -18.17 9.89 8.77
CA GLU A 43 -18.69 10.36 7.48
C GLU A 43 -17.55 10.98 6.67
N VAL A 44 -17.20 10.35 5.55
CA VAL A 44 -16.23 10.91 4.59
C VAL A 44 -16.95 11.90 3.68
N LEU A 45 -16.66 13.18 3.84
CA LEU A 45 -17.28 14.26 3.08
C LEU A 45 -16.67 14.42 1.69
N HIS A 46 -15.35 14.37 1.62
CA HIS A 46 -14.64 14.63 0.37
C HIS A 46 -13.30 13.88 0.32
N ILE A 47 -12.92 13.48 -0.89
CA ILE A 47 -11.69 12.74 -1.16
C ILE A 47 -10.94 13.51 -2.25
N ILE A 48 -9.67 13.79 -2.02
CA ILE A 48 -8.74 14.33 -3.02
C ILE A 48 -7.61 13.34 -3.16
N ASP A 49 -7.33 12.92 -4.39
CA ASP A 49 -6.18 12.07 -4.72
C ASP A 49 -5.15 12.91 -5.47
N LEU A 50 -3.92 12.99 -4.96
CA LEU A 50 -2.84 13.81 -5.53
C LEU A 50 -1.45 13.21 -5.32
N PRO A 51 -0.47 13.49 -6.21
CA PRO A 51 0.92 13.12 -6.00
C PRO A 51 1.53 13.85 -4.79
N ARG A 52 2.34 13.17 -3.98
CA ARG A 52 2.94 13.74 -2.75
C ARG A 52 3.73 15.02 -3.02
N ALA A 53 4.43 15.11 -4.15
CA ALA A 53 5.18 16.30 -4.55
C ALA A 53 4.30 17.56 -4.73
N MET A 54 3.02 17.37 -5.05
CA MET A 54 2.06 18.46 -5.23
C MET A 54 1.43 18.93 -3.90
N LEU A 55 1.53 18.10 -2.84
CA LEU A 55 0.91 18.37 -1.55
C LEU A 55 1.39 19.71 -0.96
N ASP A 56 2.70 19.94 -0.95
CA ASP A 56 3.28 21.14 -0.35
C ASP A 56 2.88 22.40 -1.13
N ARG A 57 2.84 22.33 -2.46
CA ARG A 57 2.45 23.45 -3.33
C ARG A 57 0.96 23.77 -3.21
N TRP A 58 0.11 22.76 -3.05
CA TRP A 58 -1.35 22.89 -3.02
C TRP A 58 -1.94 22.83 -1.62
N ARG A 59 -1.10 22.97 -0.60
CA ARG A 59 -1.52 23.00 0.81
C ARG A 59 -2.64 24.01 1.07
N TRP A 60 -2.58 25.17 0.42
CA TRP A 60 -3.60 26.20 0.53
C TRP A 60 -4.98 25.75 0.03
N VAL A 61 -5.06 24.88 -0.99
CA VAL A 61 -6.33 24.35 -1.53
C VAL A 61 -7.00 23.44 -0.51
N ILE A 62 -6.19 22.62 0.17
CA ILE A 62 -6.65 21.69 1.21
C ILE A 62 -7.24 22.48 2.38
N GLU A 63 -6.52 23.49 2.85
CA GLU A 63 -6.99 24.36 3.95
C GLU A 63 -8.19 25.22 3.55
N TRP A 64 -8.19 25.80 2.33
CA TRP A 64 -9.34 26.53 1.81
C TRP A 64 -10.60 25.66 1.77
N ARG A 65 -10.46 24.42 1.31
CA ARG A 65 -11.59 23.48 1.22
C ARG A 65 -12.05 23.01 2.60
N ARG A 66 -11.11 22.80 3.53
CA ARG A 66 -11.41 22.57 4.94
C ARG A 66 -12.24 23.71 5.52
N ALA A 67 -11.81 24.96 5.32
CA ALA A 67 -12.52 26.14 5.79
C ALA A 67 -13.94 26.23 5.20
N LYS A 68 -14.10 25.98 3.89
CA LYS A 68 -15.41 25.91 3.24
C LYS A 68 -16.34 24.87 3.88
N LEU A 69 -15.82 23.70 4.22
CA LEU A 69 -16.60 22.66 4.90
C LEU A 69 -16.96 23.08 6.33
N VAL A 70 -16.05 23.75 7.04
CA VAL A 70 -16.31 24.27 8.40
C VAL A 70 -17.43 25.30 8.39
N CYS A 71 -17.45 26.21 7.42
CA CYS A 71 -18.54 27.16 7.27
C CYS A 71 -19.88 26.48 6.96
N LYS A 72 -19.88 25.38 6.20
CA LYS A 72 -21.10 24.61 5.88
C LYS A 72 -21.62 23.82 7.09
N TYR A 73 -20.73 23.34 7.96
CA TYR A 73 -21.07 22.52 9.11
C TYR A 73 -20.47 23.09 10.41
N PRO A 74 -20.96 24.23 10.92
CA PRO A 74 -20.30 24.98 11.99
C PRO A 74 -20.22 24.22 13.33
N ARG A 75 -21.17 23.32 13.61
CA ARG A 75 -21.20 22.51 14.83
C ARG A 75 -20.37 21.22 14.73
N LYS A 76 -19.97 20.81 13.53
CA LYS A 76 -19.28 19.54 13.31
C LYS A 76 -17.77 19.79 13.17
N LYS A 77 -16.95 19.02 13.90
CA LYS A 77 -15.49 19.11 13.78
C LYS A 77 -15.02 18.36 12.53
N ILE A 78 -14.52 19.10 11.55
CA ILE A 78 -13.94 18.51 10.33
C ILE A 78 -12.47 18.21 10.55
N MET A 79 -12.12 16.94 10.35
CA MET A 79 -10.75 16.45 10.38
C MET A 79 -10.25 16.15 8.97
N VAL A 80 -8.98 16.44 8.73
CA VAL A 80 -8.30 16.16 7.46
C VAL A 80 -7.26 15.10 7.72
N TYR A 81 -7.41 13.96 7.04
CA TYR A 81 -6.47 12.86 7.14
C TYR A 81 -5.69 12.71 5.85
N HIS A 82 -4.40 12.49 6.01
CA HIS A 82 -3.46 12.28 4.92
C HIS A 82 -2.98 10.84 5.00
N CYS A 83 -3.12 10.10 3.92
CA CYS A 83 -2.62 8.74 3.82
C CYS A 83 -1.77 8.64 2.57
N ALA A 84 -0.46 8.47 2.79
CA ALA A 84 0.48 8.29 1.71
C ALA A 84 0.50 6.82 1.28
N TYR A 85 0.49 6.57 -0.01
CA TYR A 85 0.46 5.23 -0.59
C TYR A 85 1.12 5.19 -1.97
N ASP A 86 1.44 3.98 -2.41
CA ASP A 86 1.90 3.70 -3.76
C ASP A 86 0.72 3.25 -4.62
N LYS A 87 0.48 3.95 -5.73
CA LYS A 87 -0.65 3.69 -6.63
C LYS A 87 -0.56 2.34 -7.33
N ARG A 88 0.66 1.83 -7.56
CA ARG A 88 0.88 0.54 -8.22
C ARG A 88 0.46 -0.61 -7.33
N THR A 89 0.79 -0.51 -6.04
CA THR A 89 0.68 -1.61 -5.08
C THR A 89 -0.49 -1.44 -4.12
N GLY A 90 -1.06 -0.24 -4.01
CA GLY A 90 -2.09 0.12 -3.04
C GLY A 90 -1.59 0.16 -1.59
N LEU A 91 -0.30 -0.08 -1.36
CA LEU A 91 0.31 -0.16 -0.04
C LEU A 91 0.62 1.23 0.48
N GLN A 92 0.47 1.41 1.79
CA GLN A 92 0.80 2.66 2.45
C GLN A 92 2.31 2.91 2.42
N THR A 93 2.69 4.14 2.10
CA THR A 93 4.08 4.61 2.12
C THR A 93 4.26 5.43 3.39
N GLY A 94 4.96 4.88 4.37
CA GLY A 94 5.26 5.57 5.62
C GLY A 94 6.33 4.83 6.41
N PHE A 95 6.68 5.35 7.58
CA PHE A 95 7.58 4.67 8.52
C PHE A 95 6.96 3.33 8.98
N ASP A 96 7.78 2.30 9.10
CA ASP A 96 7.41 0.91 9.50
C ASP A 96 6.49 0.10 8.57
N PHE A 97 6.04 0.67 7.45
CA PHE A 97 5.29 -0.07 6.43
C PHE A 97 6.16 -1.03 5.62
N LEU A 98 5.53 -2.00 4.95
CA LEU A 98 6.23 -3.03 4.19
C LEU A 98 7.15 -2.45 3.10
N LEU A 99 6.66 -1.46 2.35
CA LEU A 99 7.44 -0.80 1.30
C LEU A 99 8.69 -0.10 1.84
N SER A 100 8.55 0.64 2.95
CA SER A 100 9.68 1.35 3.54
C SER A 100 10.68 0.39 4.19
N LYS A 101 10.21 -0.73 4.76
CA LYS A 101 11.08 -1.82 5.25
C LYS A 101 11.90 -2.46 4.12
N VAL A 102 11.26 -2.79 3.00
CA VAL A 102 11.96 -3.37 1.84
C VAL A 102 12.97 -2.39 1.26
N ALA A 103 12.58 -1.12 1.07
CA ALA A 103 13.48 -0.09 0.58
C ALA A 103 14.67 0.14 1.53
N SER A 104 14.40 0.25 2.83
CA SER A 104 15.44 0.43 3.85
C SER A 104 16.39 -0.78 3.91
N ALA A 105 15.86 -2.00 3.87
CA ALA A 105 16.68 -3.21 3.87
C ALA A 105 17.62 -3.27 2.66
N LYS A 106 17.13 -2.90 1.47
CA LYS A 106 17.97 -2.83 0.27
C LYS A 106 19.02 -1.72 0.36
N ALA A 107 18.65 -0.54 0.86
CA ALA A 107 19.61 0.56 1.06
C ALA A 107 20.70 0.17 2.06
N GLN A 108 20.35 -0.58 3.10
CA GLN A 108 21.28 -1.12 4.08
C GLN A 108 22.25 -2.15 3.49
N ILE A 109 21.83 -2.93 2.50
CA ILE A 109 22.72 -3.83 1.74
C ILE A 109 23.72 -2.98 0.95
N THR A 110 23.23 -2.01 0.18
CA THR A 110 24.08 -1.10 -0.61
C THR A 110 25.08 -0.34 0.25
N LYS A 111 24.68 0.14 1.44
CA LYS A 111 25.60 0.79 2.40
C LYS A 111 26.72 -0.14 2.84
N VAL A 112 26.40 -1.41 3.15
CA VAL A 112 27.40 -2.40 3.58
C VAL A 112 28.32 -2.79 2.43
N GLU A 113 27.78 -3.01 1.23
CA GLU A 113 28.57 -3.27 0.02
C GLU A 113 29.56 -2.14 -0.27
N ARG A 114 29.10 -0.89 -0.18
CA ARG A 114 29.97 0.27 -0.35
C ARG A 114 31.08 0.30 0.71
N ARG A 115 30.75 0.12 1.99
CA ARG A 115 31.77 0.13 3.06
C ARG A 115 32.78 -1.00 2.91
N ILE A 116 32.35 -2.17 2.45
CA ILE A 116 33.26 -3.28 2.12
C ILE A 116 34.18 -2.86 0.97
N ALA A 117 33.64 -2.28 -0.10
CA ALA A 117 34.43 -1.81 -1.24
C ALA A 117 35.45 -0.71 -0.84
N GLU A 118 35.02 0.29 -0.09
CA GLU A 118 35.87 1.35 0.45
C GLU A 118 36.99 0.79 1.34
N TYR A 119 36.67 -0.19 2.19
CA TYR A 119 37.68 -0.85 3.03
C TYR A 119 38.66 -1.67 2.18
N THR A 120 38.16 -2.47 1.22
CA THR A 120 39.04 -3.25 0.34
C THR A 120 39.98 -2.35 -0.45
N ASP A 121 39.46 -1.27 -1.01
CA ASP A 121 40.24 -0.33 -1.83
C ASP A 121 41.27 0.42 -0.97
N TYR A 122 40.90 0.85 0.24
CA TYR A 122 41.85 1.46 1.16
C TYR A 122 42.95 0.48 1.55
N MET A 123 42.61 -0.77 1.89
CA MET A 123 43.58 -1.76 2.36
C MET A 123 44.51 -2.23 1.23
N THR A 124 44.02 -2.39 0.00
CA THR A 124 44.88 -2.76 -1.16
C THR A 124 45.93 -1.71 -1.46
N HIS A 125 45.64 -0.42 -1.24
CA HIS A 125 46.57 0.67 -1.51
C HIS A 125 47.53 0.96 -0.35
N ASN A 126 47.14 0.72 0.90
CA ASN A 126 47.91 1.11 2.08
C ASN A 126 48.63 -0.05 2.78
N ASP A 127 48.13 -1.28 2.64
CA ASP A 127 48.69 -2.45 3.34
C ASP A 127 49.19 -3.50 2.35
N LEU A 128 50.51 -3.70 2.34
CA LEU A 128 51.20 -4.66 1.48
C LEU A 128 50.91 -6.13 1.84
N PHE A 129 50.41 -6.38 3.06
CA PHE A 129 50.08 -7.73 3.54
C PHE A 129 48.58 -8.02 3.54
N PHE A 130 47.78 -7.11 2.99
CA PHE A 130 46.35 -7.30 2.92
C PHE A 130 45.99 -8.48 2.02
N ASN A 131 45.28 -9.45 2.59
CA ASN A 131 44.68 -10.55 1.86
C ASN A 131 43.15 -10.51 2.04
N PRO A 132 42.37 -10.26 0.97
CA PRO A 132 40.91 -10.19 1.03
C PRO A 132 40.22 -11.45 1.55
N GLU A 133 40.84 -12.63 1.40
CA GLU A 133 40.22 -13.91 1.74
C GLU A 133 40.36 -14.27 3.22
N THR A 134 41.45 -13.85 3.86
CA THR A 134 41.76 -14.19 5.25
C THR A 134 41.48 -13.07 6.25
N ASP A 135 41.18 -11.85 5.78
CA ASP A 135 40.89 -10.71 6.66
C ASP A 135 39.62 -10.95 7.50
N GLU A 136 39.78 -10.92 8.82
CA GLU A 136 38.71 -11.20 9.78
C GLU A 136 37.57 -10.18 9.69
N ARG A 137 37.88 -8.91 9.39
CA ARG A 137 36.87 -7.84 9.30
C ARG A 137 35.98 -8.04 8.08
N LEU A 138 36.56 -8.42 6.94
CA LEU A 138 35.82 -8.76 5.73
C LEU A 138 34.94 -9.99 5.91
N LEU A 139 35.47 -11.06 6.52
CA LEU A 139 34.66 -12.25 6.80
C LEU A 139 33.43 -11.93 7.66
N LYS A 140 33.62 -11.12 8.71
CA LYS A 140 32.52 -10.63 9.56
C LYS A 140 31.55 -9.73 8.81
N ALA A 141 32.06 -8.84 7.94
CA ALA A 141 31.22 -7.94 7.14
C ALA A 141 30.39 -8.70 6.10
N ASN A 142 31.00 -9.66 5.40
CA ASN A 142 30.35 -10.54 4.45
C ASN A 142 29.28 -11.41 5.12
N ALA A 143 29.55 -11.98 6.29
CA ALA A 143 28.55 -12.71 7.06
C ALA A 143 27.32 -11.85 7.40
N LYS A 144 27.53 -10.58 7.81
CA LYS A 144 26.43 -9.62 8.06
C LYS A 144 25.69 -9.23 6.79
N LEU A 145 26.40 -9.08 5.68
CA LEU A 145 25.82 -8.77 4.37
C LEU A 145 24.90 -9.91 3.91
N GLU A 146 25.33 -11.16 4.05
CA GLU A 146 24.51 -12.34 3.72
C GLU A 146 23.26 -12.43 4.60
N GLN A 147 23.37 -12.12 5.90
CA GLN A 147 22.20 -12.00 6.78
C GLN A 147 21.22 -10.92 6.30
N LYS A 148 21.72 -9.74 5.93
CA LYS A 148 20.87 -8.64 5.42
C LYS A 148 20.19 -9.02 4.10
N LYS A 149 20.88 -9.71 3.19
CA LYS A 149 20.31 -10.24 1.95
C LYS A 149 19.18 -11.23 2.20
N LYS A 150 19.35 -12.16 3.15
CA LYS A 150 18.29 -13.10 3.55
C LYS A 150 17.05 -12.37 4.04
N ASN A 151 17.22 -11.43 4.98
CA ASN A 151 16.12 -10.63 5.52
C ASN A 151 15.41 -9.81 4.43
N TYR A 152 16.17 -9.25 3.48
CA TYR A 152 15.61 -8.54 2.34
C TYR A 152 14.78 -9.47 1.44
N ASN A 153 15.29 -10.65 1.12
CA ASN A 153 14.60 -11.62 0.27
C ASN A 153 13.28 -12.07 0.89
N GLU A 154 13.25 -12.31 2.20
CA GLU A 154 12.02 -12.63 2.95
C GLU A 154 11.01 -11.48 2.86
N ALA A 155 11.44 -10.25 3.14
CA ALA A 155 10.56 -9.07 3.06
C ALA A 155 10.07 -8.82 1.62
N TYR A 156 10.91 -9.07 0.63
CA TYR A 156 10.58 -8.90 -0.78
C TYR A 156 9.58 -9.96 -1.26
N ALA A 157 9.68 -11.21 -0.80
CA ALA A 157 8.71 -12.25 -1.09
C ALA A 157 7.31 -11.89 -0.54
N ILE A 158 7.25 -11.35 0.69
CA ILE A 158 6.00 -10.84 1.28
C ILE A 158 5.44 -9.69 0.43
N LEU A 159 6.30 -8.76 -0.02
CA LEU A 159 5.89 -7.66 -0.88
C LEU A 159 5.32 -8.17 -2.21
N GLN A 160 5.95 -9.15 -2.85
CA GLN A 160 5.45 -9.73 -4.10
C GLN A 160 4.07 -10.35 -3.92
N ALA A 161 3.88 -11.16 -2.88
CA ALA A 161 2.58 -11.78 -2.58
C ALA A 161 1.48 -10.73 -2.35
N GLU A 162 1.80 -9.63 -1.66
CA GLU A 162 0.82 -8.58 -1.39
C GLU A 162 0.46 -7.78 -2.64
N VAL A 163 1.44 -7.55 -3.53
CA VAL A 163 1.21 -6.92 -4.84
C VAL A 163 0.33 -7.80 -5.72
N GLU A 164 0.53 -9.11 -5.71
CA GLU A 164 -0.32 -10.06 -6.43
C GLU A 164 -1.75 -10.06 -5.91
N LYS A 165 -1.93 -10.09 -4.58
CA LYS A 165 -3.27 -9.94 -3.97
C LYS A 165 -3.93 -8.63 -4.37
N HIS A 166 -3.19 -7.52 -4.36
CA HIS A 166 -3.74 -6.22 -4.75
C HIS A 166 -4.18 -6.20 -6.22
N LYS A 167 -3.39 -6.77 -7.14
CA LYS A 167 -3.78 -6.93 -8.54
C LYS A 167 -5.05 -7.76 -8.68
N ASN A 168 -5.09 -8.92 -8.03
CA ASN A 168 -6.27 -9.80 -8.06
C ASN A 168 -7.50 -9.08 -7.50
N ASN A 169 -7.37 -8.35 -6.39
CA ASN A 169 -8.47 -7.60 -5.78
C ASN A 169 -8.98 -6.46 -6.66
N LYS A 170 -8.11 -5.85 -7.47
CA LYS A 170 -8.49 -4.79 -8.42
C LYS A 170 -9.35 -5.34 -9.56
N ASP A 171 -9.04 -6.54 -10.02
CA ASP A 171 -9.75 -7.19 -11.13
C ASP A 171 -11.02 -7.93 -10.67
N MET A 172 -11.25 -8.05 -9.36
CA MET A 172 -12.44 -8.71 -8.80
C MET A 172 -13.63 -7.75 -8.62
N TYR A 173 -14.82 -8.29 -8.89
CA TYR A 173 -16.11 -7.65 -8.64
C TYR A 173 -16.64 -8.06 -7.28
N LYS A 174 -17.02 -7.09 -6.46
CA LYS A 174 -17.59 -7.32 -5.13
C LYS A 174 -19.09 -7.20 -5.21
N LEU A 175 -19.80 -8.28 -4.86
CA LEU A 175 -21.26 -8.30 -4.82
C LEU A 175 -21.74 -8.03 -3.40
N PHE A 176 -22.71 -7.12 -3.28
CA PHE A 176 -23.35 -6.77 -2.03
C PHE A 176 -24.87 -6.89 -2.16
N VAL A 177 -25.54 -7.22 -1.06
CA VAL A 177 -26.99 -7.01 -0.89
C VAL A 177 -27.18 -6.03 0.25
N GLY A 178 -27.75 -4.86 -0.07
CA GLY A 178 -27.72 -3.72 0.85
C GLY A 178 -26.28 -3.40 1.29
N PHE A 179 -25.99 -3.55 2.59
CA PHE A 179 -24.65 -3.37 3.17
C PHE A 179 -23.86 -4.68 3.39
N LYS A 180 -24.48 -5.86 3.17
CA LYS A 180 -23.86 -7.16 3.39
C LYS A 180 -23.08 -7.58 2.15
N LYS A 181 -21.78 -7.84 2.29
CA LYS A 181 -20.93 -8.40 1.23
C LYS A 181 -21.24 -9.89 1.05
N LEU A 182 -21.64 -10.29 -0.15
CA LEU A 182 -21.95 -11.68 -0.48
C LEU A 182 -20.73 -12.45 -0.98
N GLY A 183 -19.86 -11.81 -1.76
CA GLY A 183 -18.70 -12.48 -2.33
C GLY A 183 -17.84 -11.58 -3.22
N GLU A 184 -16.69 -12.12 -3.62
CA GLU A 184 -15.79 -11.54 -4.62
C GLU A 184 -15.71 -12.49 -5.82
N PHE A 185 -15.92 -11.96 -7.02
CA PHE A 185 -16.04 -12.74 -8.24
C PHE A 185 -15.07 -12.21 -9.30
N LYS A 186 -14.54 -13.09 -10.16
CA LYS A 186 -13.63 -12.69 -11.24
C LYS A 186 -14.39 -12.11 -12.42
N THR A 187 -15.62 -12.58 -12.66
CA THR A 187 -16.44 -12.17 -13.81
C THR A 187 -17.82 -11.68 -13.38
N ILE A 188 -18.37 -10.70 -14.11
CA ILE A 188 -19.73 -10.18 -13.90
C ILE A 188 -20.79 -11.30 -14.00
N SER A 189 -20.62 -12.22 -14.95
CA SER A 189 -21.55 -13.35 -15.15
C SER A 189 -21.61 -14.27 -13.93
N GLU A 190 -20.46 -14.60 -13.32
CA GLU A 190 -20.39 -15.45 -12.12
C GLU A 190 -21.09 -14.76 -10.94
N ALA A 191 -20.88 -13.45 -10.78
CA ALA A 191 -21.52 -12.67 -9.73
C ALA A 191 -23.05 -12.63 -9.89
N LYS A 192 -23.55 -12.50 -11.13
CA LYS A 192 -25.00 -12.51 -11.41
C LYS A 192 -25.63 -13.89 -11.19
N GLN A 193 -24.97 -14.96 -11.66
CA GLN A 193 -25.42 -16.33 -11.37
C GLN A 193 -25.46 -16.62 -9.87
N PHE A 194 -24.46 -16.14 -9.11
CA PHE A 194 -24.46 -16.27 -7.66
C PHE A 194 -25.62 -15.49 -7.02
N ALA A 195 -25.89 -14.26 -7.47
CA ALA A 195 -27.02 -13.46 -6.99
C ALA A 195 -28.36 -14.18 -7.18
N ASP A 196 -28.58 -14.80 -8.35
CA ASP A 196 -29.80 -15.52 -8.66
C ASP A 196 -29.97 -16.77 -7.75
N ASN A 197 -28.86 -17.48 -7.50
CA ASN A 197 -28.83 -18.69 -6.68
C ASN A 197 -28.84 -18.44 -5.16
N CYS A 198 -28.44 -17.25 -4.70
CA CYS A 198 -28.23 -16.92 -3.28
C CYS A 198 -29.50 -16.96 -2.41
N GLY A 199 -30.70 -16.97 -3.01
CA GLY A 199 -31.96 -16.99 -2.24
C GLY A 199 -32.40 -15.61 -1.70
N GLU A 200 -31.48 -14.66 -1.63
CA GLU A 200 -31.71 -13.33 -1.04
C GLU A 200 -32.51 -12.41 -1.99
N THR A 201 -33.35 -11.57 -1.40
CA THR A 201 -34.18 -10.58 -2.14
C THR A 201 -33.78 -9.17 -1.71
N GLY A 202 -33.87 -8.21 -2.63
CA GLY A 202 -33.46 -6.82 -2.38
C GLY A 202 -32.56 -6.22 -3.47
N VAL A 203 -31.90 -5.11 -3.14
CA VAL A 203 -30.96 -4.42 -4.05
C VAL A 203 -29.60 -5.09 -3.99
N PHE A 204 -29.22 -5.71 -5.11
CA PHE A 204 -27.86 -6.19 -5.35
C PHE A 204 -27.02 -5.07 -5.93
N ASN A 205 -25.83 -4.85 -5.37
CA ASN A 205 -24.84 -3.91 -5.86
C ASN A 205 -23.58 -4.68 -6.26
N LEU A 206 -23.19 -4.58 -7.53
CA LEU A 206 -21.92 -5.11 -8.02
C LEU A 206 -20.96 -3.95 -8.25
N ILE A 207 -19.81 -4.00 -7.57
CA ILE A 207 -18.80 -2.93 -7.59
C ILE A 207 -17.46 -3.52 -8.01
N GLY A 208 -16.89 -3.00 -9.09
CA GLY A 208 -15.51 -3.26 -9.55
C GLY A 208 -14.77 -1.94 -9.82
N ASP A 209 -13.52 -2.02 -10.28
CA ASP A 209 -12.61 -0.86 -10.46
C ASP A 209 -13.20 0.24 -11.37
N LYS A 210 -13.94 -0.16 -12.43
CA LYS A 210 -14.58 0.77 -13.39
C LYS A 210 -16.04 0.43 -13.71
N TYR A 211 -16.61 -0.53 -12.98
CA TYR A 211 -17.95 -1.03 -13.24
C TYR A 211 -18.76 -0.96 -11.96
N ARG A 212 -19.91 -0.31 -12.04
CA ARG A 212 -20.87 -0.27 -10.95
C ARG A 212 -22.24 -0.55 -11.54
N ASP A 213 -22.89 -1.58 -11.02
CA ASP A 213 -24.22 -1.99 -11.43
C ASP A 213 -25.05 -2.26 -10.18
N SER A 214 -26.33 -1.94 -10.27
CA SER A 214 -27.27 -2.11 -9.17
C SER A 214 -28.61 -2.54 -9.74
N TRP A 215 -29.11 -3.69 -9.30
CA TRP A 215 -30.41 -4.20 -9.73
C TRP A 215 -31.18 -4.77 -8.54
N TYR A 216 -32.51 -4.77 -8.66
CA TYR A 216 -33.39 -5.28 -7.63
C TYR A 216 -33.89 -6.67 -8.00
N VAL A 217 -33.84 -7.61 -7.07
CA VAL A 217 -34.43 -8.94 -7.22
C VAL A 217 -35.70 -9.02 -6.38
N PHE A 218 -36.84 -9.18 -7.05
CA PHE A 218 -38.15 -9.30 -6.42
C PHE A 218 -38.36 -10.69 -5.79
N PRO A 219 -39.13 -10.80 -4.70
CA PRO A 219 -39.46 -12.08 -4.07
C PRO A 219 -40.21 -13.06 -4.99
N ASP A 220 -41.01 -12.56 -5.92
CA ASP A 220 -42.07 -13.32 -6.60
C ASP A 220 -41.61 -14.23 -7.77
N PHE A 221 -40.30 -14.44 -7.96
CA PHE A 221 -39.79 -15.30 -9.04
C PHE A 221 -39.42 -16.73 -8.63
N LYS A 222 -39.47 -17.08 -7.33
CA LYS A 222 -39.00 -18.40 -6.85
C LYS A 222 -40.08 -19.47 -6.61
N GLU A 223 -41.36 -19.14 -6.77
CA GLU A 223 -42.43 -20.15 -6.62
C GLU A 223 -42.68 -21.01 -7.87
N LYS A 224 -42.19 -20.63 -9.06
CA LYS A 224 -42.54 -21.34 -10.31
C LYS A 224 -41.71 -22.59 -10.62
N ASN A 225 -40.65 -22.87 -9.87
CA ASN A 225 -39.74 -24.00 -10.12
C ASN A 225 -39.68 -25.04 -8.99
N LYS A 226 -40.76 -25.21 -8.21
CA LYS A 226 -40.97 -26.50 -7.52
C LYS A 226 -41.68 -27.43 -8.50
N PRO A 227 -41.13 -28.62 -8.83
CA PRO A 227 -41.94 -29.64 -9.49
C PRO A 227 -43.15 -29.90 -8.60
N LYS A 228 -44.35 -29.80 -9.17
CA LYS A 228 -45.56 -30.27 -8.51
C LYS A 228 -45.39 -31.78 -8.38
N ASP A 229 -45.21 -32.24 -7.15
CA ASP A 229 -45.27 -33.66 -6.82
C ASP A 229 -46.56 -34.21 -7.42
N ALA A 230 -46.41 -35.23 -8.27
CA ALA A 230 -47.52 -35.97 -8.85
C ALA A 230 -48.09 -36.90 -7.77
N ASP A 231 -49.39 -36.80 -7.55
CA ASP A 231 -50.21 -37.78 -6.82
C ASP A 231 -50.06 -39.20 -7.38
#